data_AF-B4NS63-F1
#
_entry.id   AF-B4NS63-F1
#
_cell.length_a   1.000
_cell.length_b   1.000
_cell.length_c   1.000
_cell.angle_alpha   90.00
_cell.angle_beta   90.00
_cell.angle_gamma   90.00
#
_symmetry.space_group_name_H-M   'P 1'
#
loop_
_entity.id
_entity.type
_entity.pdbx_description
1 polymer ?
#
loop_
_entity_poly.entity_id
_entity_poly.type
_entity_poly.pdbx_seq_one_letter_code
_entity_poly.pdbx_strand_id
1 'polypeptide(L)'
;MTPAFGTANELAGARGAKSTISQYFSTTSCVIDCGRQTKAGICPDCLKNATKCVVVLSDKSARLERGFQLTRQICQACCGRLGSLQCDSLDCPVLYVLEGKRRELQQIEHWNKLLELHF
;
A
#
# COMPACT_ATOMS: atom_id res chain seq x y z
N MET A 1 29.01 -18.52 2.92
CA MET A 1 28.82 -17.67 1.72
C MET A 1 27.89 -16.53 2.11
N THR A 2 28.47 -15.35 2.35
CA THR A 2 27.76 -14.13 2.74
C THR A 2 27.36 -13.34 1.48
N PRO A 3 26.17 -12.72 1.42
CA PRO A 3 25.80 -11.88 0.29
C PRO A 3 26.46 -10.51 0.40
N ALA A 4 27.03 -10.03 -0.71
CA ALA A 4 27.47 -8.66 -0.88
C ALA A 4 26.26 -7.78 -1.18
N PHE A 5 25.81 -6.98 -0.21
CA PHE A 5 24.91 -5.86 -0.46
C PHE A 5 25.75 -4.66 -0.87
N GLY A 6 25.53 -4.19 -2.11
CA GLY A 6 26.28 -3.12 -2.74
C GLY A 6 26.29 -1.81 -1.96
N THR A 7 27.47 -1.21 -1.91
CA THR A 7 27.80 0.10 -1.38
C THR A 7 27.15 1.22 -2.21
N ALA A 8 25.90 1.58 -1.90
CA ALA A 8 25.24 2.75 -2.47
C ALA A 8 25.38 4.03 -1.61
N ASN A 9 26.16 3.99 -0.51
CA ASN A 9 26.10 5.02 0.53
C ASN A 9 27.21 6.08 0.51
N GLU A 10 28.20 6.02 -0.40
CA GLU A 10 29.37 6.93 -0.31
C GLU A 10 29.21 8.29 -1.02
N LEU A 11 28.05 8.61 -1.60
CA LEU A 11 27.80 9.90 -2.28
C LEU A 11 26.81 10.83 -1.54
N ALA A 12 26.35 10.47 -0.34
CA ALA A 12 25.37 11.24 0.44
C ALA A 12 25.97 12.45 1.20
N GLY A 13 27.00 13.09 0.64
CA GLY A 13 27.68 14.26 1.22
C GLY A 13 27.05 15.62 0.91
N ALA A 14 26.03 15.68 0.06
CA ALA A 14 25.28 16.90 -0.22
C ALA A 14 23.91 16.83 0.47
N ARG A 15 23.69 17.68 1.49
CA ARG A 15 22.42 17.82 2.20
C ARG A 15 21.30 18.10 1.17
N GLY A 16 20.53 17.06 0.80
CA GLY A 16 19.42 17.14 -0.14
C GLY A 16 19.55 16.31 -1.42
N ALA A 17 20.68 15.62 -1.65
CA ALA A 17 20.81 14.73 -2.81
C ALA A 17 19.93 13.47 -2.64
N LYS A 18 18.93 13.34 -3.51
CA LYS A 18 18.09 12.15 -3.62
C LYS A 18 18.91 11.01 -4.27
N SER A 19 19.11 9.93 -3.52
CA SER A 19 20.00 8.79 -3.83
C SER A 19 19.36 7.77 -4.78
N THR A 20 18.04 7.59 -4.74
CA THR A 20 17.34 6.65 -5.64
C THR A 20 16.38 7.39 -6.56
N ILE A 21 16.21 6.89 -7.79
CA ILE A 21 15.26 7.44 -8.79
C ILE A 21 13.86 7.57 -8.15
N SER A 22 13.47 6.61 -7.30
CA SER A 22 12.21 6.61 -6.56
C SER A 22 11.96 7.89 -5.74
N GLN A 23 13.01 8.51 -5.19
CA GLN A 23 12.89 9.72 -4.38
C GLN A 23 12.57 10.97 -5.21
N TYR A 24 12.73 10.92 -6.54
CA TYR A 24 12.38 12.02 -7.44
C TYR A 24 10.89 12.05 -7.81
N PHE A 25 10.14 10.95 -7.62
CA PHE A 25 8.69 10.93 -7.83
C PHE A 25 7.96 11.65 -6.69
N SER A 26 7.82 12.97 -6.85
CA SER A 26 7.11 13.83 -5.88
C SER A 26 5.61 13.95 -6.14
N THR A 27 5.13 13.45 -7.28
CA THR A 27 3.72 13.49 -7.72
C THR A 27 3.19 12.08 -7.82
N THR A 28 2.00 11.85 -7.25
CA THR A 28 1.31 10.58 -7.30
C THR A 28 0.02 10.71 -8.11
N SER A 29 -0.45 9.62 -8.70
CA SER A 29 -1.76 9.58 -9.33
C SER A 29 -2.84 9.89 -8.29
N CYS A 30 -3.88 10.62 -8.70
CA CYS A 30 -5.05 10.88 -7.89
C CYS A 30 -5.65 9.56 -7.39
N VAL A 31 -5.88 9.44 -6.08
CA VAL A 31 -6.38 8.21 -5.45
C VAL A 31 -7.79 7.79 -5.90
N ILE A 32 -8.50 8.63 -6.66
CA ILE A 32 -9.82 8.36 -7.23
C ILE A 32 -9.74 7.69 -8.62
N ASP A 33 -8.54 7.36 -9.10
CA ASP A 33 -8.27 6.72 -10.41
C ASP A 33 -8.79 7.52 -11.62
N CYS A 34 -8.82 8.85 -11.50
CA CYS A 34 -9.25 9.72 -12.60
C CYS A 34 -8.15 9.99 -13.65
N GLY A 35 -6.98 9.34 -13.55
CA GLY A 35 -5.85 9.49 -14.46
C GLY A 35 -4.99 10.75 -14.29
N ARG A 36 -5.34 11.66 -13.37
CA ARG A 36 -4.57 12.90 -13.11
C ARG A 36 -3.49 12.69 -12.07
N GLN A 37 -2.41 13.45 -12.16
CA GLN A 37 -1.34 13.50 -11.16
C GLN A 37 -1.60 14.64 -10.16
N THR A 38 -1.31 14.41 -8.88
CA THR A 38 -1.47 15.40 -7.80
C THR A 38 -0.44 15.15 -6.70
N LYS A 39 -0.07 16.19 -5.95
CA LYS A 39 0.73 16.06 -4.72
C LYS A 39 -0.13 15.97 -3.46
N ALA A 40 -1.40 16.34 -3.56
CA ALA A 40 -2.34 16.40 -2.44
C ALA A 40 -3.10 15.06 -2.22
N GLY A 41 -2.78 14.00 -2.97
CA GLY A 41 -3.51 12.73 -2.94
C GLY A 41 -4.80 12.76 -3.77
N ILE A 42 -5.67 13.76 -3.58
CA ILE A 42 -6.88 13.99 -4.38
C ILE A 42 -6.67 15.21 -5.30
N CYS A 43 -7.09 15.11 -6.57
CA CYS A 43 -7.01 16.24 -7.50
C CYS A 43 -8.19 17.23 -7.27
N PRO A 44 -8.02 18.54 -7.56
CA PRO A 44 -9.03 19.56 -7.27
C PRO A 44 -10.38 19.31 -7.96
N ASP A 45 -10.38 18.67 -9.13
CA ASP A 45 -11.61 18.33 -9.84
C ASP A 45 -12.38 17.17 -9.21
N CYS A 46 -11.68 16.19 -8.61
CA CYS A 46 -12.34 15.13 -7.85
C CYS A 46 -12.92 15.68 -6.54
N LEU A 47 -12.22 16.63 -5.91
CA LEU A 47 -12.65 17.26 -4.66
C LEU A 47 -14.01 17.97 -4.79
N LYS A 48 -14.35 18.47 -5.98
CA LYS A 48 -15.68 19.06 -6.28
C LYS A 48 -16.83 18.07 -6.12
N ASN A 49 -16.58 16.77 -6.19
CA ASN A 49 -17.58 15.72 -6.02
C ASN A 49 -17.24 14.85 -4.81
N ALA A 50 -17.59 15.34 -3.62
CA ALA A 50 -17.33 14.69 -2.35
C ALA A 50 -17.92 13.27 -2.27
N THR A 51 -19.19 13.11 -2.67
CA THR A 51 -19.88 11.81 -2.65
C THR A 51 -19.13 10.75 -3.47
N LYS A 52 -18.70 11.10 -4.68
CA LYS A 52 -17.91 10.19 -5.51
C LYS A 52 -16.59 9.82 -4.84
N CYS A 53 -15.89 10.79 -4.24
CA CYS A 53 -14.62 10.54 -3.55
C CYS A 53 -14.80 9.56 -2.38
N VAL A 54 -15.78 9.81 -1.51
CA VAL A 54 -16.08 8.96 -0.36
C VAL A 54 -16.42 7.54 -0.82
N VAL A 55 -17.36 7.39 -1.76
CA VAL A 55 -17.79 6.06 -2.24
C VAL A 55 -16.64 5.28 -2.87
N VAL A 56 -15.81 5.91 -3.71
CA VAL A 56 -14.68 5.24 -4.36
C VAL A 56 -13.63 4.81 -3.32
N LEU A 57 -13.28 5.67 -2.37
CA LEU A 57 -12.30 5.33 -1.34
C LEU A 57 -12.83 4.24 -0.40
N SER A 58 -14.10 4.30 0.00
CA SER A 58 -14.73 3.25 0.80
C SER A 58 -14.79 1.90 0.06
N ASP A 59 -15.15 1.87 -1.23
CA ASP A 59 -15.13 0.63 -2.01
C ASP A 59 -13.71 0.06 -2.13
N LYS A 60 -12.71 0.91 -2.36
CA LYS A 60 -11.30 0.50 -2.39
C LYS A 60 -10.86 -0.12 -1.06
N SER A 61 -11.14 0.54 0.08
CA SER A 61 -10.83 0.00 1.41
C SER A 61 -11.47 -1.37 1.61
N ALA A 62 -12.76 -1.48 1.29
CA ALA A 62 -13.50 -2.73 1.45
C ALA A 62 -12.96 -3.85 0.53
N ARG A 63 -12.48 -3.54 -0.67
CA ARG A 63 -11.83 -4.54 -1.56
C ARG A 63 -10.52 -5.05 -0.98
N LEU A 64 -9.69 -4.17 -0.42
CA LEU A 64 -8.44 -4.57 0.22
C LEU A 64 -8.69 -5.45 1.45
N GLU A 65 -9.62 -5.05 2.31
CA GLU A 65 -10.03 -5.82 3.49
C GLU A 65 -10.54 -7.21 3.09
N ARG A 66 -11.48 -7.28 2.13
CA ARG A 66 -11.99 -8.56 1.64
C ARG A 66 -10.88 -9.45 1.07
N GLY A 67 -9.98 -8.87 0.27
CA GLY A 67 -8.85 -9.60 -0.31
C GLY A 67 -7.92 -10.18 0.76
N PHE A 68 -7.59 -9.40 1.78
CA PHE A 68 -6.79 -9.88 2.91
C PHE A 68 -7.51 -10.97 3.70
N GLN A 69 -8.79 -10.78 4.02
CA GLN A 69 -9.57 -11.76 4.79
C GLN A 69 -9.68 -13.11 4.07
N LEU A 70 -9.92 -13.10 2.75
CA LEU A 70 -10.00 -14.32 1.95
C LEU A 70 -8.67 -15.08 1.93
N THR A 71 -7.55 -14.38 1.68
CA THR A 71 -6.22 -15.02 1.71
C THR A 71 -5.88 -15.53 3.11
N ARG A 72 -6.25 -14.78 4.15
CA ARG A 72 -6.08 -15.19 5.55
C ARG A 72 -6.87 -16.47 5.85
N GLN A 73 -8.10 -16.60 5.38
CA GLN A 73 -8.92 -17.81 5.53
C GLN A 73 -8.27 -19.04 4.88
N ILE A 74 -7.65 -18.88 3.70
CA ILE A 74 -6.90 -19.97 3.06
C ILE A 74 -5.75 -20.43 3.96
N CYS A 75 -4.97 -19.50 4.51
CA CYS A 75 -3.91 -19.85 5.46
C CYS A 75 -4.45 -20.49 6.74
N GLN A 76 -5.58 -20.03 7.28
CA GLN A 76 -6.21 -20.61 8.47
C GLN A 76 -6.66 -22.05 8.22
N ALA A 77 -7.24 -22.32 7.05
CA ALA A 77 -7.64 -23.67 6.63
C ALA A 77 -6.41 -24.60 6.49
N CYS A 78 -5.34 -24.11 5.87
CA CYS A 78 -4.09 -24.87 5.72
C CYS A 78 -3.41 -25.16 7.07
N CYS A 79 -3.34 -24.17 7.96
CA CYS A 79 -2.69 -24.31 9.27
C CYS A 79 -3.57 -24.94 10.36
N GLY A 80 -4.86 -25.18 10.10
CA GLY A 80 -5.83 -25.71 11.05
C GLY A 80 -6.08 -24.83 12.28
N ARG A 81 -5.87 -23.50 12.19
CA ARG A 81 -5.94 -22.56 13.32
C ARG A 81 -6.65 -21.26 12.93
N LEU A 82 -7.54 -20.77 13.81
CA LEU A 82 -8.33 -19.55 13.58
C LEU A 82 -7.65 -18.25 14.08
N GLY A 83 -6.57 -18.38 14.86
CA GLY A 83 -5.89 -17.27 15.54
C GLY A 83 -4.75 -16.63 14.75
N SER A 84 -3.60 -16.45 15.43
CA SER A 84 -2.38 -15.95 14.82
C SER A 84 -1.81 -16.99 13.86
N LEU A 85 -1.57 -16.58 12.61
CA LEU A 85 -0.92 -17.39 11.61
C LEU A 85 0.59 -17.27 11.79
N GLN A 86 1.28 -18.41 11.95
CA GLN A 86 2.74 -18.50 12.09
C GLN A 86 3.27 -19.46 11.01
N CYS A 87 2.93 -19.19 9.76
CA CYS A 87 3.46 -19.94 8.62
C CYS A 87 4.80 -19.32 8.22
N ASP A 88 5.85 -20.14 8.18
CA ASP A 88 7.23 -19.79 7.82
C ASP A 88 7.75 -20.58 6.61
N SER A 89 6.87 -21.35 5.96
CA SER A 89 7.21 -22.12 4.77
C SER A 89 7.51 -21.20 3.60
N LEU A 90 8.77 -21.18 3.19
CA LEU A 90 9.24 -20.43 2.02
C LEU A 90 8.75 -21.03 0.69
N ASP A 91 8.28 -22.27 0.71
CA ASP A 91 7.68 -22.93 -0.45
C ASP A 91 6.18 -22.62 -0.61
N CYS A 92 5.58 -21.90 0.35
CA CYS A 92 4.15 -21.57 0.32
C CYS A 92 3.89 -20.29 -0.49
N PRO A 93 3.30 -20.37 -1.70
CA PRO A 93 2.98 -19.17 -2.47
C PRO A 93 1.94 -18.28 -1.77
N VAL A 94 1.03 -18.88 -1.00
CA VAL A 94 -0.02 -18.16 -0.27
C VAL A 94 0.56 -17.25 0.82
N LEU A 95 1.69 -17.64 1.43
CA LEU A 95 2.39 -16.80 2.41
C LEU A 95 2.79 -15.45 1.79
N TYR A 96 3.41 -15.48 0.60
CA TYR A 96 3.81 -14.27 -0.10
C TYR A 96 2.61 -13.42 -0.54
N VAL A 97 1.52 -14.06 -0.99
CA VAL A 97 0.28 -13.34 -1.33
C VAL A 97 -0.33 -12.68 -0.10
N LEU A 98 -0.38 -13.37 1.04
CA LEU A 98 -0.89 -12.83 2.31
C LEU A 98 -0.07 -11.62 2.74
N GLU A 99 1.25 -11.72 2.65
CA GLU A 99 2.17 -10.63 2.97
C GLU A 99 2.03 -9.43 2.03
N GLY A 100 1.79 -9.67 0.73
CA GLY A 100 1.43 -8.62 -0.21
C GLY A 100 0.14 -7.90 0.20
N LYS A 101 -0.91 -8.67 0.49
CA LYS A 101 -2.21 -8.13 0.93
C LYS A 101 -2.13 -7.38 2.25
N ARG A 102 -1.28 -7.83 3.19
CA ARG A 102 -1.01 -7.14 4.45
C ARG A 102 -0.40 -5.76 4.23
N ARG A 103 0.52 -5.61 3.26
CA ARG A 103 1.08 -4.30 2.90
C ARG A 103 0.05 -3.41 2.22
N GLU A 104 -0.77 -3.98 1.34
CA GLU A 104 -1.86 -3.22 0.69
C GLU A 104 -2.82 -2.63 1.74
N LEU A 105 -3.15 -3.35 2.83
CA LEU A 105 -4.01 -2.82 3.91
C LEU A 105 -3.49 -1.52 4.53
N GLN A 106 -2.18 -1.27 4.54
CA GLN A 106 -1.62 -0.02 5.06
C GLN A 106 -2.09 1.21 4.24
N GLN A 107 -2.54 1.02 3.00
CA GLN A 107 -3.08 2.09 2.16
C GLN A 107 -4.41 2.64 2.72
N ILE A 108 -5.17 1.82 3.46
CA ILE A 108 -6.46 2.23 4.05
C ILE A 108 -6.26 3.38 5.04
N GLU A 109 -5.20 3.32 5.86
CA GLU A 109 -4.88 4.39 6.81
C GLU A 109 -4.61 5.71 6.07
N HIS A 110 -3.89 5.65 4.94
CA HIS A 110 -3.65 6.83 4.12
C HIS A 110 -4.96 7.38 3.52
N TRP A 111 -5.85 6.53 3.04
CA TRP A 111 -7.14 6.96 2.50
C TRP A 111 -8.07 7.54 3.56
N ASN A 112 -8.11 6.97 4.77
CA ASN A 112 -8.89 7.51 5.87
C ASN A 112 -8.41 8.91 6.27
N LYS A 113 -7.08 9.13 6.33
CA LYS A 113 -6.51 10.47 6.55
C LYS A 113 -6.94 11.46 5.45
N LEU A 114 -6.97 11.03 4.19
CA LEU A 114 -7.44 11.89 3.10
C LEU A 114 -8.93 12.23 3.22
N LEU A 115 -9.76 11.28 3.69
CA LEU A 115 -11.17 11.55 3.95
C LEU A 115 -11.33 12.58 5.07
N GLU A 116 -10.68 12.37 6.21
CA GLU A 116 -10.72 13.29 7.37
C GLU A 116 -10.21 14.71 7.06
N LEU A 117 -9.24 14.83 6.16
CA LEU A 117 -8.66 16.12 5.78
C LEU A 117 -9.53 16.91 4.79
N HIS A 118 -10.39 16.25 4.03
CA HIS A 118 -11.08 16.85 2.87
C HIS A 118 -12.61 16.88 2.97
N PHE A 119 -13.22 16.07 3.83
CA PHE A 119 -14.67 15.93 3.97
C PHE A 119 -15.08 15.86 5.44
#